data_AF-A0A9D4TAI8-F1
#
_entry.id   AF-A0A9D4TAI8-F1
#
_cell.length_a   1.000
_cell.length_b   1.000
_cell.length_c   1.000
_cell.angle_alpha   90.00
_cell.angle_beta   90.00
_cell.angle_gamma   90.00
#
_symmetry.space_group_name_H-M   'P 1'
#
loop_
_entity.id
_entity.type
_entity.pdbx_description
1 polymer ?
#
loop_
_entity_poly.entity_id
_entity_poly.type
_entity_poly.pdbx_seq_one_letter_code
_entity_poly.pdbx_strand_id
1 'polypeptide(L)'
;MEGILVRVIKEAGGYDSTCKEIKSFKWGELDEVERARICHNFTEGDKVRQELYSPLYNGTNHYPNNTECTRVIRAPYNHMVRLDFRDRFHLEESPTCEFDYLEIRNGAYAYSPLEARLCGETFPKPVQSEGRHLWLKFSSDASIEYTGFKAVYTFKPAPKTHEPPPEECLFNVEGSHGVIGSEDIKPSQLEHSRQNKLPLECTWSIRVKPSWKMYLTFLEYKLADPNNCRSNFVDILAEEPQHESLSHFCGTMAEPTQSKSNHVKVRYYAEHGALKGGNFSILFTAFREISSGERCDPETEFSCDDGWCIDVKLKCNGQFNCKYRYDEESSICHVGELRHAM
;
A
#
# COMPACT_ATOMS: atom_id res chain seq x y z
N MET A 1 23.09 -30.72 19.20
CA MET A 1 23.79 -31.05 17.95
C MET A 1 23.05 -32.20 17.29
N GLU A 2 22.25 -31.87 16.29
CA GLU A 2 21.95 -32.67 15.09
C GLU A 2 20.94 -31.83 14.29
N GLY A 3 21.46 -31.11 13.29
CA GLY A 3 20.66 -30.33 12.35
C GLY A 3 20.17 -31.25 11.24
N ILE A 4 18.87 -31.26 10.98
CA ILE A 4 18.29 -32.05 9.88
C ILE A 4 18.15 -31.14 8.66
N LEU A 5 18.78 -31.59 7.58
CA LEU A 5 18.77 -31.03 6.24
C LEU A 5 17.42 -31.32 5.57
N VAL A 6 16.64 -30.30 5.19
CA VAL A 6 15.45 -30.50 4.34
C VAL A 6 15.91 -30.54 2.88
N ARG A 7 15.77 -31.69 2.22
CA ARG A 7 16.12 -31.87 0.80
C ARG A 7 15.06 -31.25 -0.11
N VAL A 8 15.51 -30.37 -1.00
CA VAL A 8 14.74 -29.94 -2.18
C VAL A 8 14.98 -30.96 -3.29
N ILE A 9 13.93 -31.57 -3.83
CA ILE A 9 14.01 -32.28 -5.10
C ILE A 9 13.95 -31.19 -6.19
N LYS A 10 15.09 -30.93 -6.85
CA LYS A 10 15.24 -29.99 -7.97
C LYS A 10 15.44 -30.81 -9.25
N GLU A 11 14.61 -30.61 -10.25
CA GLU A 11 14.99 -30.92 -11.63
C GLU A 11 15.85 -29.78 -12.18
N ALA A 12 17.01 -30.18 -12.69
CA ALA A 12 18.07 -29.51 -13.45
C ALA A 12 18.01 -27.97 -13.68
N GLY A 13 19.06 -27.28 -13.22
CA GLY A 13 19.43 -25.93 -13.66
C GLY A 13 20.21 -25.17 -12.59
N GLY A 14 21.54 -25.11 -12.72
CA GLY A 14 22.46 -24.70 -11.66
C GLY A 14 22.38 -23.22 -11.26
N TYR A 15 22.23 -23.00 -9.94
CA TYR A 15 22.61 -21.78 -9.25
C TYR A 15 23.00 -22.15 -7.81
N ASP A 16 24.05 -21.50 -7.31
CA ASP A 16 24.74 -21.71 -6.05
C ASP A 16 23.78 -21.93 -4.85
N SER A 17 23.90 -23.08 -4.21
CA SER A 17 23.02 -23.55 -3.15
C SER A 17 23.70 -23.36 -1.78
N THR A 18 23.73 -22.13 -1.31
CA THR A 18 23.99 -21.84 0.10
C THR A 18 22.71 -21.30 0.75
N CYS A 19 22.00 -22.15 1.49
CA CYS A 19 20.99 -21.70 2.43
C CYS A 19 21.69 -20.87 3.51
N LYS A 20 21.55 -19.53 3.46
CA LYS A 20 21.99 -18.67 4.55
C LYS A 20 21.19 -18.98 5.82
N GLU A 21 21.86 -19.17 6.94
CA GLU A 21 21.22 -19.30 8.25
C GLU A 21 20.39 -18.04 8.55
N ILE A 22 19.11 -18.21 8.88
CA ILE A 22 18.11 -17.14 9.06
C ILE A 22 18.32 -16.36 10.40
N LYS A 23 19.51 -16.42 11.01
CA LYS A 23 19.74 -15.87 12.35
C LYS A 23 20.20 -14.41 12.39
N SER A 24 20.62 -13.82 11.26
CA SER A 24 20.95 -12.39 11.21
C SER A 24 20.95 -11.88 9.77
N PHE A 25 19.75 -11.62 9.23
CA PHE A 25 19.63 -10.89 7.98
C PHE A 25 19.15 -9.47 8.27
N LYS A 26 19.55 -8.52 7.43
CA LYS A 26 19.03 -7.15 7.48
C LYS A 26 17.80 -7.05 6.60
N TRP A 27 16.64 -6.81 7.19
CA TRP A 27 15.35 -6.71 6.48
C TRP A 27 15.38 -5.79 5.26
N GLY A 28 15.99 -4.60 5.42
CA GLY A 28 16.11 -3.59 4.38
C GLY A 28 16.95 -4.02 3.17
N GLU A 29 17.84 -5.01 3.33
CA GLU A 29 18.72 -5.53 2.27
C GLU A 29 18.13 -6.77 1.57
N LEU A 30 17.04 -7.33 2.08
CA LEU A 30 16.34 -8.44 1.42
C LEU A 30 15.59 -7.97 0.17
N ASP A 31 15.63 -8.79 -0.88
CA ASP A 31 14.75 -8.63 -2.02
C ASP A 31 13.30 -8.98 -1.68
N GLU A 32 12.39 -8.60 -2.59
CA GLU A 32 10.95 -8.77 -2.41
C GLU A 32 10.54 -10.25 -2.31
N VAL A 33 11.21 -11.13 -3.05
CA VAL A 33 10.89 -12.57 -3.08
C VAL A 33 11.18 -13.20 -1.73
N GLU A 34 12.32 -12.86 -1.13
CA GLU A 34 12.72 -13.37 0.18
C GLU A 34 11.83 -12.82 1.30
N ARG A 35 11.45 -11.53 1.25
CA ARG A 35 10.48 -10.96 2.19
C ARG A 35 9.12 -11.67 2.08
N ALA A 36 8.63 -11.88 0.87
CA ALA A 36 7.37 -12.60 0.63
C ALA A 36 7.43 -14.04 1.16
N ARG A 37 8.58 -14.72 0.99
CA ARG A 37 8.80 -16.07 1.53
C ARG A 37 8.74 -16.11 3.06
N ILE A 38 9.38 -15.16 3.73
CA ILE A 38 9.37 -15.05 5.20
C ILE A 38 7.95 -14.75 5.72
N CYS A 39 7.27 -13.81 5.07
CA CYS A 39 5.94 -13.36 5.47
C CYS A 39 4.80 -14.28 5.03
N HIS A 40 5.04 -15.32 4.24
CA HIS A 40 3.98 -16.13 3.61
C HIS A 40 2.90 -16.62 4.61
N ASN A 41 3.30 -17.21 5.74
CA ASN A 41 2.37 -17.70 6.77
C ASN A 41 1.56 -16.57 7.43
N PHE A 42 2.12 -15.36 7.47
CA PHE A 42 1.43 -14.18 7.96
C PHE A 42 0.50 -13.62 6.88
N THR A 43 1.05 -13.16 5.76
CA THR A 43 0.33 -12.43 4.72
C THR A 43 -0.77 -13.27 4.06
N GLU A 44 -0.48 -14.52 3.69
CA GLU A 44 -1.47 -15.42 3.05
C GLU A 44 -2.22 -16.26 4.10
N GLY A 45 -1.47 -16.86 5.03
CA GLY A 45 -1.97 -17.84 6.01
C GLY A 45 -2.71 -19.03 5.37
N ASP A 46 -3.56 -19.71 6.15
CA ASP A 46 -4.42 -20.80 5.65
C ASP A 46 -5.82 -20.24 5.38
N LYS A 47 -6.13 -19.96 4.11
CA LYS A 47 -7.44 -19.39 3.69
C LYS A 47 -8.61 -20.36 3.90
N VAL A 48 -8.36 -21.68 3.88
CA VAL A 48 -9.40 -22.70 4.05
C VAL A 48 -9.79 -22.81 5.52
N ARG A 49 -8.79 -22.83 6.41
CA ARG A 49 -9.00 -22.88 7.86
C ARG A 49 -9.22 -21.52 8.49
N GLN A 50 -9.04 -20.45 7.73
CA GLN A 50 -9.08 -19.06 8.21
C GLN A 50 -8.05 -18.80 9.32
N GLU A 51 -6.84 -19.31 9.12
CA GLU A 51 -5.75 -19.20 10.09
C GLU A 51 -4.68 -18.19 9.61
N LEU A 52 -4.08 -17.54 10.59
CA LEU A 52 -2.98 -16.59 10.48
C LEU A 52 -1.91 -17.00 11.48
N TYR A 53 -0.64 -16.88 11.08
CA TYR A 53 0.48 -17.21 11.95
C TYR A 53 1.54 -16.12 11.91
N SER A 54 2.39 -16.05 12.93
CA SER A 54 3.62 -15.27 12.85
C SER A 54 4.52 -15.76 11.68
N PRO A 55 5.46 -14.93 11.19
CA PRO A 55 6.36 -15.31 10.11
C PRO A 55 7.13 -16.60 10.41
N LEU A 56 7.24 -17.47 9.40
CA LEU A 56 7.89 -18.79 9.49
C LEU A 56 7.36 -19.73 10.60
N TYR A 57 6.16 -19.50 11.13
CA TYR A 57 5.58 -20.33 12.19
C TYR A 57 5.44 -21.80 11.77
N ASN A 58 5.94 -22.70 12.62
CA ASN A 58 5.75 -24.15 12.50
C ASN A 58 5.39 -24.84 13.83
N GLY A 59 5.07 -24.04 14.86
CA GLY A 59 4.70 -24.51 16.19
C GLY A 59 5.86 -24.73 17.18
N THR A 60 7.11 -24.82 16.72
CA THR A 60 8.29 -25.03 17.58
C THR A 60 9.38 -23.97 17.41
N ASN A 61 9.54 -23.43 16.21
CA ASN A 61 10.57 -22.45 15.91
C ASN A 61 10.16 -21.06 16.38
N HIS A 62 11.16 -20.22 16.61
CA HIS A 62 10.96 -18.82 16.90
C HIS A 62 10.76 -18.03 15.61
N TYR A 63 10.03 -16.90 15.68
CA TYR A 63 9.94 -15.97 14.56
C TYR A 63 11.31 -15.34 14.28
N PRO A 64 11.57 -14.90 13.04
CA PRO A 64 12.81 -14.18 12.71
C PRO A 64 12.84 -12.76 13.29
N ASN A 65 14.03 -12.31 13.69
CA ASN A 65 14.32 -10.92 14.05
C ASN A 65 14.23 -10.00 12.82
N ASN A 66 14.13 -8.70 13.08
CA ASN A 66 14.04 -7.63 12.08
C ASN A 66 12.98 -7.92 11.02
N THR A 67 11.78 -8.37 11.38
CA THR A 67 10.79 -8.83 10.40
C THR A 67 9.55 -7.97 10.42
N GLU A 68 9.12 -7.51 9.24
CA GLU A 68 7.91 -6.71 9.08
C GLU A 68 6.98 -7.32 8.03
N CYS A 69 5.84 -7.84 8.48
CA CYS A 69 4.85 -8.47 7.60
C CYS A 69 3.48 -7.84 7.81
N THR A 70 2.73 -7.60 6.73
CA THR A 70 1.38 -7.03 6.82
C THR A 70 0.33 -7.93 6.16
N ARG A 71 -0.93 -7.76 6.58
CA ARG A 71 -2.09 -8.50 6.05
C ARG A 71 -3.37 -7.68 6.22
N VAL A 72 -4.25 -7.74 5.24
CA VAL A 72 -5.64 -7.30 5.37
C VAL A 72 -6.56 -8.52 5.40
N ILE A 73 -7.37 -8.64 6.45
CA ILE A 73 -8.47 -9.61 6.50
C ILE A 73 -9.74 -8.89 6.08
N ARG A 74 -10.41 -9.38 5.02
CA ARG A 74 -11.63 -8.82 4.47
C ARG A 74 -12.80 -9.80 4.65
N ALA A 75 -13.75 -9.42 5.51
CA ALA A 75 -15.01 -10.13 5.66
C ALA A 75 -15.92 -9.89 4.44
N PRO A 76 -16.89 -10.77 4.18
CA PRO A 76 -18.01 -10.48 3.28
C PRO A 76 -18.73 -9.19 3.67
N TYR A 77 -19.52 -8.67 2.74
CA TYR A 77 -20.42 -7.56 3.05
C TYR A 77 -21.34 -7.90 4.24
N ASN A 78 -21.69 -6.90 5.04
CA ASN A 78 -22.51 -7.03 6.26
C ASN A 78 -21.91 -7.97 7.32
N HIS A 79 -20.60 -8.17 7.32
CA HIS A 79 -19.91 -8.93 8.35
C HIS A 79 -18.75 -8.12 8.91
N MET A 80 -18.47 -8.35 10.18
CA MET A 80 -17.26 -7.94 10.88
C MET A 80 -16.29 -9.12 10.95
N VAL A 81 -15.01 -8.81 11.03
CA VAL A 81 -13.94 -9.78 11.30
C VAL A 81 -13.84 -9.95 12.82
N ARG A 82 -13.77 -11.20 13.27
CA ARG A 82 -13.40 -11.55 14.64
C ARG A 82 -12.12 -12.38 14.59
N LEU A 83 -11.07 -11.93 15.29
CA LEU A 83 -9.78 -12.60 15.41
C LEU A 83 -9.65 -13.20 16.81
N ASP A 84 -9.41 -14.51 16.88
CA ASP A 84 -9.23 -15.27 18.12
C ASP A 84 -7.83 -15.94 18.11
N PHE A 85 -7.01 -15.68 19.13
CA PHE A 85 -5.70 -16.32 19.29
C PHE A 85 -5.86 -17.72 19.87
N ARG A 86 -5.15 -18.71 19.31
CA ARG A 86 -5.31 -20.13 19.63
C ARG A 86 -3.95 -20.81 19.68
N ASP A 87 -3.86 -21.87 20.48
CA ASP A 87 -2.73 -22.79 20.61
C ASP A 87 -1.43 -22.18 21.15
N ARG A 88 -1.03 -20.98 20.69
CA ARG A 88 0.21 -20.30 21.06
C ARG A 88 0.13 -18.79 20.87
N PHE A 89 0.63 -18.05 21.84
CA PHE A 89 0.93 -16.62 21.75
C PHE A 89 2.14 -16.32 22.63
N HIS A 90 3.28 -15.99 22.02
CA HIS A 90 4.49 -15.62 22.74
C HIS A 90 5.35 -14.72 21.85
N LEU A 91 5.31 -13.43 22.14
CA LEU A 91 6.16 -12.38 21.59
C LEU A 91 6.99 -11.77 22.72
N GLU A 92 8.05 -11.03 22.39
CA GLU A 92 8.83 -10.32 23.39
C GLU A 92 7.96 -9.36 24.19
N GLU A 93 8.05 -9.43 25.52
CA GLU A 93 7.28 -8.56 26.40
C GLU A 93 8.02 -7.25 26.67
N SER A 94 7.32 -6.13 26.48
CA SER A 94 7.78 -4.83 26.98
C SER A 94 6.60 -3.96 27.41
N PRO A 95 6.81 -2.95 28.27
CA PRO A 95 5.71 -2.17 28.87
C PRO A 95 4.77 -1.51 27.84
N THR A 96 5.27 -1.21 26.65
CA THR A 96 4.57 -0.52 25.55
C THR A 96 4.53 -1.35 24.26
N CYS A 97 4.96 -2.62 24.31
CA CYS A 97 5.14 -3.49 23.14
C CYS A 97 6.00 -2.86 22.03
N GLU A 98 7.06 -2.15 22.44
CA GLU A 98 7.90 -1.35 21.53
C GLU A 98 8.90 -2.15 20.68
N PHE A 99 9.25 -3.37 21.12
CA PHE A 99 10.18 -4.27 20.42
C PHE A 99 9.42 -5.15 19.42
N ASP A 100 8.92 -6.30 19.88
CA ASP A 100 8.14 -7.23 19.06
C ASP A 100 6.64 -7.12 19.32
N TYR A 101 5.85 -7.00 18.25
CA TYR A 101 4.42 -6.81 18.41
C TYR A 101 3.59 -7.25 17.20
N LEU A 102 2.33 -7.57 17.51
CA LEU A 102 1.26 -7.60 16.54
C LEU A 102 0.39 -6.34 16.69
N GLU A 103 0.38 -5.51 15.66
CA GLU A 103 -0.48 -4.35 15.54
C GLU A 103 -1.75 -4.70 14.76
N ILE A 104 -2.89 -4.27 15.27
CA ILE A 104 -4.22 -4.51 14.71
C ILE A 104 -4.93 -3.18 14.56
N ARG A 105 -5.47 -2.90 13.37
CA ARG A 105 -6.18 -1.66 13.05
C ARG A 105 -7.55 -1.92 12.45
N ASN A 106 -8.54 -1.09 12.85
CA ASN A 106 -9.92 -1.14 12.38
C ASN A 106 -10.06 -0.51 10.99
N GLY A 107 -9.77 -1.29 9.96
CA GLY A 107 -9.86 -0.85 8.56
C GLY A 107 -8.97 -1.69 7.66
N ALA A 108 -8.79 -1.25 6.42
CA ALA A 108 -8.02 -1.99 5.43
C ALA A 108 -6.55 -1.54 5.33
N TYR A 109 -6.09 -0.60 6.17
CA TYR A 109 -4.83 0.10 5.92
C TYR A 109 -4.01 0.38 7.19
N ALA A 110 -2.71 0.65 6.98
CA ALA A 110 -1.74 0.95 8.05
C ALA A 110 -2.06 2.21 8.85
N TYR A 111 -2.84 3.13 8.29
CA TYR A 111 -3.27 4.36 8.95
C TYR A 111 -4.68 4.24 9.56
N SER A 112 -5.35 3.10 9.43
CA SER A 112 -6.66 2.88 10.04
C SER A 112 -6.57 3.01 11.57
N PRO A 113 -7.67 3.35 12.27
CA PRO A 113 -7.65 3.50 13.72
C PRO A 113 -7.01 2.31 14.43
N LEU A 114 -6.07 2.57 15.35
CA LEU A 114 -5.41 1.52 16.13
C LEU A 114 -6.43 0.86 17.06
N GLU A 115 -6.59 -0.46 16.92
CA GLU A 115 -7.44 -1.27 17.78
C GLU A 115 -6.61 -1.87 18.92
N ALA A 116 -5.47 -2.49 18.59
CA ALA A 116 -4.60 -3.11 19.57
C ALA A 116 -3.14 -3.18 19.11
N ARG A 117 -2.23 -3.15 20.08
CA ARG A 117 -0.83 -3.55 19.91
C ARG A 117 -0.54 -4.60 20.98
N LEU A 118 -0.15 -5.80 20.56
CA LEU A 118 -0.11 -6.99 21.40
C LEU A 118 1.31 -7.56 21.44
N CYS A 119 1.78 -7.95 22.63
CA CYS A 119 3.07 -8.58 22.87
C CYS A 119 3.05 -9.44 24.16
N GLY A 120 4.15 -10.11 24.50
CA GLY A 120 4.26 -11.00 25.67
C GLY A 120 3.69 -12.41 25.44
N GLU A 121 3.51 -13.16 26.54
CA GLU A 121 3.03 -14.56 26.53
C GLU A 121 1.57 -14.76 26.95
N THR A 122 0.93 -13.69 27.46
CA THR A 122 -0.48 -13.78 27.87
C THR A 122 -1.38 -13.79 26.64
N PHE A 123 -2.27 -14.78 26.54
CA PHE A 123 -3.24 -14.85 25.45
C PHE A 123 -4.09 -13.57 25.36
N PRO A 124 -4.08 -12.87 24.22
CA PRO A 124 -4.91 -11.69 24.03
C PRO A 124 -6.39 -12.06 24.04
N LYS A 125 -7.22 -11.09 24.44
CA LYS A 125 -8.66 -11.20 24.24
C LYS A 125 -8.97 -11.22 22.74
N PRO A 126 -10.05 -11.91 22.32
CA PRO A 126 -10.51 -11.84 20.94
C PRO A 126 -10.75 -10.40 20.51
N VAL A 127 -10.28 -10.06 19.31
CA VAL A 127 -10.44 -8.74 18.71
C VAL A 127 -11.58 -8.79 17.70
N GLN A 128 -12.43 -7.78 17.69
CA GLN A 128 -13.54 -7.67 16.75
C GLN A 128 -13.47 -6.33 16.03
N SER A 129 -13.54 -6.35 14.71
CA SER A 129 -13.53 -5.13 13.92
C SER A 129 -14.85 -4.37 14.00
N GLU A 130 -14.78 -3.05 13.80
CA GLU A 130 -15.97 -2.19 13.65
C GLU A 130 -16.59 -2.33 12.25
N GLY A 131 -15.76 -2.56 11.23
CA GLY A 131 -16.18 -2.74 9.84
C GLY A 131 -15.87 -4.14 9.33
N ARG A 132 -15.83 -4.30 8.01
CA ARG A 132 -15.51 -5.59 7.35
C ARG A 132 -14.01 -5.87 7.20
N HIS A 133 -13.15 -4.99 7.70
CA HIS A 133 -11.71 -5.08 7.49
C HIS A 133 -10.94 -5.03 8.81
N LEU A 134 -9.87 -5.82 8.89
CA LEU A 134 -8.76 -5.60 9.81
C LEU A 134 -7.47 -5.52 9.01
N TRP A 135 -6.64 -4.52 9.32
CA TRP A 135 -5.27 -4.45 8.86
C TRP A 135 -4.37 -4.87 10.02
N LEU A 136 -3.44 -5.76 9.72
CA LEU A 136 -2.58 -6.41 10.69
C LEU A 136 -1.12 -6.20 10.28
N LYS A 137 -0.26 -5.93 11.25
CA LYS A 137 1.19 -5.87 11.06
C LYS A 137 1.91 -6.62 12.17
N PHE A 138 2.79 -7.54 11.79
CA PHE A 138 3.79 -8.10 12.68
C PHE A 138 5.10 -7.34 12.49
N SER A 139 5.74 -6.97 13.60
CA SER A 139 7.05 -6.34 13.63
C SER A 139 7.92 -7.03 14.68
N SER A 140 9.18 -7.30 14.35
CA SER A 140 10.21 -7.71 15.31
C SER A 140 11.49 -6.88 15.20
N ASP A 141 12.19 -6.74 16.32
CA ASP A 141 13.44 -5.96 16.44
C ASP A 141 14.69 -6.82 16.21
N ALA A 142 15.88 -6.31 16.54
CA ALA A 142 17.14 -7.00 16.28
C ALA A 142 17.41 -8.24 17.16
N SER A 143 16.63 -8.48 18.22
CA SER A 143 16.91 -9.49 19.24
C SER A 143 15.66 -10.09 19.89
N ILE A 144 15.87 -11.13 20.71
CA ILE A 144 14.87 -11.76 21.59
C ILE A 144 13.62 -12.25 20.83
N GLU A 145 13.80 -13.39 20.18
CA GLU A 145 12.71 -14.08 19.52
C GLU A 145 12.05 -15.18 20.36
N TYR A 146 10.75 -15.35 20.14
CA TYR A 146 9.94 -16.40 20.76
C TYR A 146 9.12 -17.16 19.72
N THR A 147 8.34 -18.13 20.18
CA THR A 147 7.60 -19.05 19.30
C THR A 147 6.47 -18.42 18.49
N GLY A 148 6.19 -17.13 18.67
CA GLY A 148 5.20 -16.39 17.89
C GLY A 148 3.77 -16.74 18.25
N PHE A 149 2.87 -16.68 17.27
CA PHE A 149 1.45 -16.89 17.53
C PHE A 149 0.74 -17.60 16.39
N LYS A 150 -0.42 -18.17 16.75
CA LYS A 150 -1.45 -18.62 15.82
C LYS A 150 -2.77 -17.92 16.16
N ALA A 151 -3.46 -17.44 15.13
CA ALA A 151 -4.78 -16.84 15.24
C ALA A 151 -5.72 -17.45 14.21
N VAL A 152 -7.01 -17.47 14.54
CA VAL A 152 -8.10 -17.89 13.65
C VAL A 152 -9.03 -16.69 13.51
N TYR A 153 -9.45 -16.39 12.29
CA TYR A 153 -10.46 -15.37 12.05
C TYR A 153 -11.79 -16.01 11.66
N THR A 154 -12.89 -15.38 12.06
CA THR A 154 -14.24 -15.73 11.63
C THR A 154 -15.00 -14.48 11.24
N PHE A 155 -16.04 -14.64 10.42
CA PHE A 155 -16.90 -13.54 10.02
C PHE A 155 -18.20 -13.58 10.83
N LYS A 156 -18.48 -12.48 11.53
CA LYS A 156 -19.71 -12.33 12.32
C LYS A 156 -20.63 -11.36 11.60
N PRO A 157 -21.94 -11.64 11.49
CA PRO A 157 -22.87 -10.65 10.96
C PRO A 157 -22.70 -9.32 11.69
N ALA A 158 -22.57 -8.25 10.92
CA ALA A 158 -22.64 -6.90 11.47
C ALA A 158 -24.02 -6.71 12.13
N PRO A 159 -24.12 -5.93 13.22
CA PRO A 159 -25.41 -5.52 13.75
C PRO A 159 -26.27 -5.01 12.58
N LYS A 160 -27.53 -5.44 12.51
CA LYS A 160 -28.46 -5.00 11.46
C LYS A 160 -28.73 -3.50 11.62
N THR A 161 -27.85 -2.67 11.08
CA THR A 161 -28.23 -1.35 10.64
C THR A 161 -29.04 -1.55 9.36
N HIS A 162 -30.10 -0.78 9.17
CA HIS A 162 -30.85 -0.74 7.90
C HIS A 162 -30.03 -0.10 6.77
N GLU A 163 -28.72 0.02 6.94
CA GLU A 163 -27.84 0.76 6.06
C GLU A 163 -27.08 -0.24 5.19
N PRO A 164 -27.14 -0.09 3.86
CA PRO A 164 -26.32 -0.91 2.97
C PRO A 164 -24.85 -0.69 3.32
N PRO A 165 -24.02 -1.74 3.27
CA PRO A 165 -22.60 -1.60 3.58
C PRO A 165 -21.97 -0.62 2.58
N PRO A 166 -21.07 0.27 3.03
CA PRO A 166 -20.48 1.27 2.15
C PRO A 166 -19.79 0.59 0.96
N GLU A 167 -20.11 1.04 -0.25
CA GLU A 167 -19.40 0.65 -1.45
C GLU A 167 -17.93 1.10 -1.31
N GLU A 168 -17.00 0.16 -1.44
CA GLU A 168 -15.58 0.48 -1.31
C GLU A 168 -15.14 1.44 -2.41
N CYS A 169 -14.48 2.53 -2.01
CA CYS A 169 -13.89 3.49 -2.93
C CYS A 169 -12.45 3.10 -3.22
N LEU A 170 -12.29 2.06 -4.04
CA LEU A 170 -11.01 1.47 -4.39
C LEU A 170 -10.83 1.45 -5.90
N PHE A 171 -9.72 1.98 -6.38
CA PHE A 171 -9.38 2.04 -7.80
C PHE A 171 -8.01 1.39 -8.02
N ASN A 172 -7.94 0.42 -8.93
CA ASN A 172 -6.67 -0.12 -9.41
C ASN A 172 -6.38 0.52 -10.75
N VAL A 173 -5.22 1.17 -10.86
CA VAL A 173 -4.83 1.94 -12.04
C VAL A 173 -3.50 1.41 -12.52
N GLU A 174 -3.41 1.14 -13.82
CA GLU A 174 -2.21 0.63 -14.46
C GLU A 174 -1.93 1.43 -15.74
N GLY A 175 -0.67 1.52 -16.14
CA GLY A 175 -0.27 2.17 -17.38
C GLY A 175 1.04 2.95 -17.27
N SER A 176 1.40 3.66 -18.34
CA SER A 176 2.54 4.59 -18.35
C SER A 176 2.17 6.02 -17.95
N HIS A 177 0.89 6.35 -17.93
CA HIS A 177 0.36 7.63 -17.46
C HIS A 177 -1.15 7.52 -17.19
N GLY A 178 -1.72 8.52 -16.54
CA GLY A 178 -3.16 8.68 -16.39
C GLY A 178 -3.55 9.78 -15.42
N VAL A 179 -4.82 10.19 -15.49
CA VAL A 179 -5.39 11.16 -14.54
C VAL A 179 -6.31 10.41 -13.59
N ILE A 180 -6.12 10.64 -12.30
CA ILE A 180 -6.99 10.15 -11.23
C ILE A 180 -7.53 11.33 -10.43
N GLY A 181 -8.65 11.17 -9.74
CA GLY A 181 -9.12 12.24 -8.87
C GLY A 181 -10.56 12.12 -8.41
N SER A 182 -11.11 13.23 -7.98
CA SER A 182 -12.47 13.29 -7.43
C SER A 182 -13.54 12.82 -8.42
N GLU A 183 -13.29 12.94 -9.73
CA GLU A 183 -14.22 12.50 -10.79
C GLU A 183 -14.38 10.97 -10.87
N ASP A 184 -13.41 10.20 -10.38
CA ASP A 184 -13.51 8.74 -10.33
C ASP A 184 -14.51 8.26 -9.27
N ILE A 185 -14.77 9.10 -8.25
CA ILE A 185 -15.61 8.77 -7.11
C ILE A 185 -17.08 8.77 -7.54
N LYS A 186 -17.76 7.64 -7.35
CA LYS A 186 -19.16 7.50 -7.79
C LYS A 186 -20.09 8.40 -6.99
N PRO A 187 -21.13 8.98 -7.61
CA PRO A 187 -22.16 9.72 -6.89
C PRO A 187 -22.84 8.91 -5.77
N SER A 188 -22.98 7.59 -5.94
CA SER A 188 -23.52 6.67 -4.91
C SER A 188 -22.68 6.67 -3.63
N GLN A 189 -21.36 6.68 -3.75
CA GLN A 189 -20.42 6.66 -2.62
C GLN A 189 -20.47 7.98 -1.84
N LEU A 190 -20.46 9.09 -2.57
CA LEU A 190 -20.59 10.43 -2.01
C LEU A 190 -21.93 10.59 -1.27
N GLU A 191 -23.03 10.16 -1.89
CA GLU A 191 -24.36 10.29 -1.29
C GLU A 191 -24.51 9.40 -0.06
N HIS A 192 -24.03 8.16 -0.11
CA HIS A 192 -24.05 7.25 1.04
C HIS A 192 -23.28 7.84 2.23
N SER A 193 -22.09 8.37 2.01
CA SER A 193 -21.27 8.99 3.07
C SER A 193 -21.96 10.22 3.68
N ARG A 194 -22.57 11.09 2.85
CA ARG A 194 -23.32 12.27 3.34
C ARG A 194 -24.57 11.90 4.14
N GLN A 195 -25.38 10.95 3.64
CA GLN A 195 -26.63 10.54 4.28
C GLN A 195 -26.40 9.89 5.64
N ASN A 196 -25.41 9.00 5.72
CA ASN A 196 -25.11 8.24 6.93
C ASN A 196 -24.09 8.94 7.83
N LYS A 197 -23.64 10.15 7.47
CA LYS A 197 -22.63 10.94 8.20
C LYS A 197 -21.32 10.17 8.45
N LEU A 198 -20.94 9.34 7.50
CA LEU A 198 -19.71 8.55 7.55
C LEU A 198 -18.59 9.31 6.81
N PRO A 199 -17.32 9.18 7.20
CA PRO A 199 -16.23 9.67 6.38
C PRO A 199 -16.16 8.89 5.06
N LEU A 200 -15.83 9.58 3.96
CA LEU A 200 -15.48 8.97 2.70
C LEU A 200 -13.97 8.76 2.65
N GLU A 201 -13.56 7.57 2.25
CA GLU A 201 -12.16 7.25 2.05
C GLU A 201 -11.96 6.50 0.74
N CYS A 202 -11.24 7.13 -0.18
CA CYS A 202 -10.95 6.61 -1.51
C CYS A 202 -9.47 6.34 -1.68
N THR A 203 -9.10 5.19 -2.24
CA THR A 203 -7.70 4.84 -2.50
C THR A 203 -7.51 4.42 -3.95
N TRP A 204 -6.57 5.07 -4.63
CA TRP A 204 -6.05 4.67 -5.93
C TRP A 204 -4.74 3.93 -5.73
N SER A 205 -4.70 2.70 -6.21
CA SER A 205 -3.54 1.81 -6.23
C SER A 205 -2.95 1.84 -7.64
N ILE A 206 -1.90 2.63 -7.84
CA ILE A 206 -1.33 2.90 -9.16
C ILE A 206 -0.07 2.06 -9.37
N ARG A 207 -0.08 1.17 -10.36
CA ARG A 207 1.07 0.32 -10.70
C ARG A 207 1.58 0.62 -12.10
N VAL A 208 2.88 0.88 -12.20
CA VAL A 208 3.59 1.08 -13.47
C VAL A 208 4.55 -0.07 -13.75
N LYS A 209 5.20 -0.04 -14.92
CA LYS A 209 6.18 -1.05 -15.35
C LYS A 209 7.23 -1.32 -14.26
N PRO A 210 7.67 -2.58 -14.05
CA PRO A 210 8.74 -2.88 -13.10
C PRO A 210 10.00 -2.05 -13.33
N SER A 211 10.67 -1.67 -12.25
CA SER A 211 11.85 -0.79 -12.22
C SER A 211 11.62 0.66 -12.65
N TRP A 212 10.40 1.04 -13.02
CA TRP A 212 10.03 2.43 -13.26
C TRP A 212 9.53 3.08 -11.97
N LYS A 213 9.58 4.40 -11.92
CA LYS A 213 9.04 5.26 -10.86
C LYS A 213 7.89 6.08 -11.43
N MET A 214 7.23 6.85 -10.59
CA MET A 214 6.11 7.72 -10.94
C MET A 214 6.38 9.14 -10.50
N TYR A 215 6.06 10.08 -11.36
CA TYR A 215 5.98 11.50 -11.05
C TYR A 215 4.51 11.90 -11.03
N LEU A 216 4.04 12.37 -9.87
CA LEU A 216 2.65 12.71 -9.62
C LEU A 216 2.51 14.23 -9.54
N THR A 217 1.71 14.82 -10.43
CA THR A 217 1.49 16.27 -10.52
C THR A 217 0.01 16.58 -10.36
N PHE A 218 -0.33 17.52 -9.48
CA PHE A 218 -1.70 18.01 -9.36
C PHE A 218 -2.04 18.93 -10.53
N LEU A 219 -3.04 18.54 -11.33
CA LEU A 219 -3.64 19.41 -12.35
C LEU A 219 -4.67 20.36 -11.72
N GLU A 220 -5.44 19.83 -10.78
CA GLU A 220 -6.36 20.59 -9.93
C GLU A 220 -6.15 20.16 -8.48
N TYR A 221 -6.23 21.13 -7.56
CA TYR A 221 -6.17 20.85 -6.13
C TYR A 221 -6.95 21.90 -5.35
N LYS A 222 -8.10 21.51 -4.84
CA LYS A 222 -8.95 22.32 -3.97
C LYS A 222 -9.70 21.40 -3.01
N LEU A 223 -9.40 21.52 -1.72
CA LEU A 223 -10.13 20.83 -0.66
C LEU A 223 -11.26 21.70 -0.12
N ALA A 224 -12.29 21.07 0.46
CA ALA A 224 -13.39 21.76 1.13
C ALA A 224 -12.92 22.59 2.35
N ASP A 225 -12.06 21.98 3.19
CA ASP A 225 -11.58 22.54 4.46
C ASP A 225 -10.04 22.54 4.50
N PRO A 226 -9.37 23.33 3.63
CA PRO A 226 -7.92 23.28 3.36
C PRO A 226 -7.03 23.79 4.52
N ASN A 227 -7.53 23.86 5.74
CA ASN A 227 -6.75 24.15 6.94
C ASN A 227 -7.10 23.21 8.11
N ASN A 228 -7.98 22.24 7.88
CA ASN A 228 -8.32 21.22 8.85
C ASN A 228 -7.96 19.84 8.30
N CYS A 229 -6.70 19.46 8.50
CA CYS A 229 -6.11 18.19 8.06
C CYS A 229 -6.73 16.95 8.69
N ARG A 230 -7.70 17.11 9.61
CA ARG A 230 -8.53 16.01 10.13
C ARG A 230 -9.82 15.85 9.35
N SER A 231 -10.32 16.91 8.73
CA SER A 231 -11.60 16.89 8.03
C SER A 231 -11.47 16.51 6.56
N ASN A 232 -10.43 16.94 5.85
CA ASN A 232 -10.08 16.33 4.56
C ASN A 232 -8.60 16.48 4.20
N PHE A 233 -8.09 15.52 3.45
CA PHE A 233 -6.70 15.51 2.96
C PHE A 233 -6.51 14.52 1.81
N VAL A 234 -5.39 14.68 1.10
CA VAL A 234 -4.85 13.72 0.14
C VAL A 234 -3.47 13.26 0.61
N ASP A 235 -3.30 11.96 0.81
CA ASP A 235 -1.99 11.34 1.05
C ASP A 235 -1.47 10.68 -0.22
N ILE A 236 -0.16 10.75 -0.42
CA ILE A 236 0.57 9.91 -1.37
C ILE A 236 1.49 9.01 -0.55
N LEU A 237 1.31 7.70 -0.68
CA LEU A 237 1.94 6.68 0.14
C LEU A 237 2.76 5.73 -0.75
N ALA A 238 3.94 5.33 -0.27
CA ALA A 238 4.68 4.24 -0.88
C ALA A 238 3.97 2.89 -0.63
N GLU A 239 4.16 1.92 -1.52
CA GLU A 239 3.73 0.54 -1.25
C GLU A 239 4.49 -0.06 -0.03
N GLU A 240 3.90 -1.11 0.54
CA GLU A 240 4.41 -1.99 1.59
C GLU A 240 5.89 -2.37 1.47
N PRO A 241 6.59 -2.65 2.61
CA PRO A 241 6.03 -2.93 3.94
C PRO A 241 5.87 -1.71 4.85
N GLN A 242 6.52 -0.58 4.54
CA GLN A 242 6.62 0.53 5.48
C GLN A 242 5.43 1.51 5.41
N HIS A 243 4.62 1.49 4.35
CA HIS A 243 3.55 2.49 4.10
C HIS A 243 4.03 3.92 4.39
N GLU A 244 5.29 4.22 4.00
CA GLU A 244 5.90 5.53 4.24
C GLU A 244 5.04 6.59 3.55
N SER A 245 4.54 7.56 4.32
CA SER A 245 3.89 8.72 3.75
C SER A 245 4.93 9.52 2.97
N LEU A 246 4.78 9.54 1.65
CA LEU A 246 5.62 10.34 0.77
C LEU A 246 5.21 11.80 0.85
N SER A 247 3.90 12.06 0.96
CA SER A 247 3.36 13.42 1.09
C SER A 247 1.96 13.39 1.73
N HIS A 248 1.66 14.41 2.54
CA HIS A 248 0.35 14.65 3.15
C HIS A 248 -0.12 16.07 2.79
N PHE A 249 -1.25 16.18 2.10
CA PHE A 249 -1.78 17.45 1.60
C PHE A 249 -3.15 17.74 2.23
N CYS A 250 -3.22 18.81 3.00
CA CYS A 250 -4.46 19.32 3.61
C CYS A 250 -4.60 20.85 3.49
N GLY A 251 -3.78 21.46 2.62
CA GLY A 251 -3.65 22.91 2.42
C GLY A 251 -4.41 23.45 1.20
N THR A 252 -4.03 24.65 0.76
CA THR A 252 -4.47 25.25 -0.52
C THR A 252 -3.49 25.00 -1.68
N MET A 253 -2.35 24.37 -1.41
CA MET A 253 -1.33 24.03 -2.39
C MET A 253 -0.89 22.59 -2.21
N ALA A 254 -0.56 21.94 -3.32
CA ALA A 254 0.04 20.62 -3.36
C ALA A 254 1.17 20.63 -4.39
N GLU A 255 2.35 20.23 -3.95
CA GLU A 255 3.54 20.15 -4.79
C GLU A 255 3.59 18.77 -5.49
N PRO A 256 4.28 18.65 -6.64
CA PRO A 256 4.47 17.36 -7.29
C PRO A 256 5.29 16.39 -6.42
N THR A 257 4.93 15.10 -6.46
CA THR A 257 5.58 14.04 -5.67
C THR A 257 6.22 13.01 -6.58
N GLN A 258 7.46 12.63 -6.28
CA GLN A 258 8.17 11.54 -6.96
C GLN A 258 8.10 10.26 -6.11
N SER A 259 7.77 9.13 -6.74
CA SER A 259 7.81 7.82 -6.08
C SER A 259 9.23 7.24 -6.02
N LYS A 260 9.46 6.35 -5.05
CA LYS A 260 10.68 5.54 -4.94
C LYS A 260 10.57 4.18 -5.67
N SER A 261 9.35 3.74 -5.98
CA SER A 261 9.02 2.42 -6.55
C SER A 261 8.00 2.52 -7.70
N ASN A 262 7.71 1.38 -8.33
CA ASN A 262 6.72 1.25 -9.41
C ASN A 262 5.27 1.14 -8.92
N HIS A 263 5.00 1.33 -7.62
CA HIS A 263 3.66 1.29 -7.06
C HIS A 263 3.49 2.33 -5.95
N VAL A 264 2.45 3.14 -6.08
CA VAL A 264 2.04 4.19 -5.13
C VAL A 264 0.56 4.02 -4.81
N LYS A 265 0.20 4.34 -3.57
CA LYS A 265 -1.20 4.50 -3.15
C LYS A 265 -1.49 5.98 -2.94
N VAL A 266 -2.49 6.50 -3.64
CA VAL A 266 -3.05 7.83 -3.35
C VAL A 266 -4.31 7.64 -2.53
N ARG A 267 -4.41 8.30 -1.38
CA ARG A 267 -5.55 8.21 -0.48
C ARG A 267 -6.20 9.58 -0.37
N TYR A 268 -7.50 9.66 -0.65
CA TYR A 268 -8.32 10.82 -0.34
C TYR A 268 -9.22 10.48 0.83
N TYR A 269 -9.18 11.31 1.87
CA TYR A 269 -10.05 11.20 3.03
C TYR A 269 -10.85 12.49 3.19
N ALA A 270 -12.14 12.36 3.47
CA ALA A 270 -12.99 13.49 3.84
C ALA A 270 -14.11 13.07 4.80
N GLU A 271 -14.24 13.77 5.92
CA GLU A 271 -15.41 13.69 6.79
C GLU A 271 -16.68 14.15 6.03
N HIS A 272 -17.85 13.68 6.46
CA HIS A 272 -19.11 13.98 5.79
C HIS A 272 -19.38 15.50 5.60
N GLY A 273 -18.87 16.34 6.50
CA GLY A 273 -18.97 17.81 6.42
C GLY A 273 -18.10 18.42 5.32
N ALA A 274 -16.93 17.82 5.09
CA ALA A 274 -15.91 18.24 4.14
C ALA A 274 -16.10 17.64 2.73
N LEU A 275 -17.24 16.98 2.48
CA LEU A 275 -17.67 16.53 1.16
C LEU A 275 -18.45 17.59 0.37
N LYS A 276 -18.50 18.83 0.87
CA LYS A 276 -19.27 19.92 0.27
C LYS A 276 -18.35 20.85 -0.53
N GLY A 277 -18.02 20.40 -1.74
CA GLY A 277 -17.19 21.17 -2.66
C GLY A 277 -15.70 20.92 -2.46
N GLY A 278 -14.95 21.02 -3.54
CA GLY A 278 -13.58 20.55 -3.63
C GLY A 278 -13.43 19.67 -4.85
N ASN A 279 -12.30 19.78 -5.50
CA ASN A 279 -11.92 18.94 -6.63
C ASN A 279 -10.41 18.78 -6.59
N PHE A 280 -9.95 17.59 -6.90
CA PHE A 280 -8.55 17.37 -7.18
C PHE A 280 -8.41 16.36 -8.30
N SER A 281 -7.37 16.54 -9.10
CA SER A 281 -6.98 15.60 -10.13
C SER A 281 -5.45 15.55 -10.20
N ILE A 282 -4.91 14.35 -10.20
CA ILE A 282 -3.48 14.07 -10.23
C ILE A 282 -3.16 13.36 -11.53
N LEU A 283 -2.25 13.93 -12.31
CA LEU A 283 -1.59 13.25 -13.42
C LEU A 283 -0.43 12.45 -12.86
N PHE A 284 -0.44 11.13 -13.04
CA PHE A 284 0.75 10.32 -12.81
C PHE A 284 1.44 10.02 -14.15
N THR A 285 2.77 10.09 -14.15
CA THR A 285 3.62 9.77 -15.28
C THR A 285 4.67 8.76 -14.86
N ALA A 286 4.73 7.61 -15.54
CA ALA A 286 5.79 6.64 -15.34
C ALA A 286 7.08 7.15 -15.99
N PHE A 287 8.19 7.06 -15.25
CA PHE A 287 9.51 7.38 -15.77
C PHE A 287 10.56 6.40 -15.24
N ARG A 288 11.69 6.27 -15.94
CA ARG A 288 12.91 5.65 -15.42
C ARG A 288 14.06 6.64 -15.44
N GLU A 289 14.97 6.54 -14.48
CA GLU A 289 16.19 7.35 -14.44
C GLU A 289 17.24 6.77 -15.42
N ILE A 290 18.04 7.66 -16.00
CA ILE A 290 19.15 7.29 -16.88
C ILE A 290 20.37 6.94 -16.01
N SER A 291 20.82 5.69 -16.07
CA SER A 291 22.06 5.24 -15.42
C SER A 291 23.30 5.63 -16.24
N SER A 292 24.47 5.60 -15.61
CA SER A 292 25.73 5.94 -16.29
C SER A 292 25.96 5.05 -17.52
N GLY A 293 26.05 5.68 -18.71
CA GLY A 293 26.28 4.99 -19.98
C GLY A 293 25.02 4.52 -20.72
N GLU A 294 23.84 4.63 -20.10
CA GLU A 294 22.56 4.34 -20.74
C GLU A 294 21.95 5.59 -21.38
N ARG A 295 21.00 5.38 -22.30
CA ARG A 295 20.19 6.44 -22.93
C ARG A 295 18.74 5.99 -23.00
N CYS A 296 17.83 6.92 -23.27
CA CYS A 296 16.46 6.55 -23.61
C CYS A 296 16.45 5.81 -24.96
N ASP A 297 15.63 4.77 -25.06
CA ASP A 297 15.39 4.06 -26.32
C ASP A 297 14.62 4.99 -27.28
N PRO A 298 15.19 5.37 -28.43
CA PRO A 298 14.56 6.33 -29.34
C PRO A 298 13.27 5.81 -29.99
N GLU A 299 13.01 4.49 -30.00
CA GLU A 299 11.78 3.92 -30.58
C GLU A 299 10.63 3.86 -29.58
N THR A 300 10.93 3.74 -28.29
CA THR A 300 9.92 3.46 -27.25
C THR A 300 9.84 4.52 -26.16
N GLU A 301 10.86 5.38 -26.04
CA GLU A 301 10.99 6.34 -24.95
C GLU A 301 11.32 7.75 -25.45
N PHE A 302 10.97 8.73 -24.63
CA PHE A 302 11.33 10.14 -24.81
C PHE A 302 12.19 10.62 -23.63
N SER A 303 13.26 11.35 -23.94
CA SER A 303 14.16 11.94 -22.95
C SER A 303 13.61 13.29 -22.49
N CYS A 304 13.36 13.43 -21.19
CA CYS A 304 12.96 14.69 -20.57
C CYS A 304 14.13 15.67 -20.35
N ASP A 305 15.34 15.34 -20.83
CA ASP A 305 16.57 16.15 -20.71
C ASP A 305 16.99 16.52 -19.26
N ASP A 306 16.41 15.83 -18.28
CA ASP A 306 16.66 15.97 -16.85
C ASP A 306 17.13 14.65 -16.21
N GLY A 307 17.56 13.71 -17.06
CA GLY A 307 17.95 12.37 -16.65
C GLY A 307 16.79 11.38 -16.59
N TRP A 308 15.59 11.73 -17.05
CA TRP A 308 14.43 10.83 -17.09
C TRP A 308 14.07 10.40 -18.52
N CYS A 309 13.65 9.14 -18.64
CA CYS A 309 12.99 8.61 -19.82
C CYS A 309 11.52 8.33 -19.48
N ILE A 310 10.61 8.80 -20.34
CA ILE A 310 9.17 8.53 -20.28
C ILE A 310 8.73 7.77 -21.54
N ASP A 311 7.51 7.24 -21.57
CA ASP A 311 6.95 6.59 -22.77
C ASP A 311 6.87 7.59 -23.93
N VAL A 312 7.36 7.21 -25.12
CA VAL A 312 7.42 8.09 -26.30
C VAL A 312 6.06 8.65 -26.70
N LYS A 313 4.96 7.95 -26.39
CA LYS A 313 3.58 8.38 -26.69
C LYS A 313 3.14 9.60 -25.89
N LEU A 314 3.86 9.95 -24.83
CA LEU A 314 3.58 11.11 -23.99
C LEU A 314 4.13 12.41 -24.57
N LYS A 315 4.98 12.32 -25.59
CA LYS A 315 5.51 13.47 -26.30
C LYS A 315 4.39 14.16 -27.09
N CYS A 316 4.21 15.46 -26.91
CA CYS A 316 3.24 16.29 -27.61
C CYS A 316 1.78 15.84 -27.44
N ASN A 317 1.43 15.31 -26.27
CA ASN A 317 0.07 14.87 -25.93
C ASN A 317 -0.78 15.96 -25.23
N GLY A 318 -0.22 17.16 -25.05
CA GLY A 318 -0.88 18.29 -24.38
C GLY A 318 -0.93 18.18 -22.85
N GLN A 319 -0.21 17.24 -22.26
CA GLN A 319 -0.04 17.09 -20.81
C GLN A 319 1.43 17.28 -20.46
N PHE A 320 1.71 17.92 -19.32
CA PHE A 320 3.09 18.13 -18.88
C PHE A 320 3.58 16.92 -18.08
N ASN A 321 4.13 15.93 -18.79
CA ASN A 321 4.57 14.67 -18.20
C ASN A 321 6.01 14.75 -17.69
N CYS A 322 6.88 15.51 -18.37
CA CYS A 322 8.22 15.82 -17.87
C CYS A 322 8.15 16.88 -16.77
N LYS A 323 9.05 16.79 -15.77
CA LYS A 323 9.16 17.77 -14.68
C LYS A 323 9.29 19.21 -15.18
N TYR A 324 10.08 19.42 -16.23
CA TYR A 324 10.30 20.72 -16.86
C TYR A 324 9.53 20.90 -18.18
N ARG A 325 8.56 20.01 -18.47
CA ARG A 325 7.62 20.13 -19.60
C ARG A 325 8.26 20.03 -20.99
N TYR A 326 9.48 19.51 -21.08
CA TYR A 326 10.21 19.33 -22.34
C TYR A 326 9.46 18.48 -23.37
N ASP A 327 8.58 17.59 -22.91
CA ASP A 327 7.71 16.77 -23.75
C ASP A 327 6.69 17.58 -24.57
N GLU A 328 6.41 18.82 -24.18
CA GLU A 328 5.43 19.71 -24.82
C GLU A 328 6.06 21.00 -25.37
N GLU A 329 7.39 21.08 -25.44
CA GLU A 329 8.05 22.29 -25.91
C GLU A 329 7.83 22.48 -27.43
N SER A 330 7.50 23.71 -27.84
CA SER A 330 7.23 24.05 -29.25
C SER A 330 8.38 23.75 -30.24
N SER A 331 9.62 23.70 -29.75
CA SER A 331 10.81 23.35 -30.54
C SER A 331 10.84 21.85 -30.91
N ILE A 332 10.19 21.02 -30.10
CA ILE A 332 10.13 19.56 -30.18
C ILE A 332 8.79 19.10 -30.77
N CYS A 333 7.71 19.80 -30.40
CA CYS A 333 6.35 19.60 -30.87
C CYS A 333 6.09 20.56 -32.02
N HIS A 334 6.32 20.10 -33.26
CA HIS A 334 5.87 20.83 -34.42
C HIS A 334 4.33 20.91 -34.38
N VAL A 335 3.80 22.06 -34.00
CA VAL A 335 2.36 22.37 -34.08
C VAL A 335 1.99 22.35 -35.55
N GLY A 336 1.53 21.20 -36.03
CA GLY A 336 0.86 21.10 -37.31
C GLY A 336 -0.43 21.90 -37.24
N GLU A 337 -0.51 22.97 -38.02
CA GLU A 337 -1.75 23.66 -38.38
C GLU A 337 -2.86 22.64 -38.63
N LEU A 338 -3.94 22.67 -37.85
CA LEU A 338 -5.31 22.26 -38.24
C LEU A 338 -6.25 22.33 -37.04
N ARG A 339 -6.75 23.53 -36.71
CA ARG A 339 -8.16 23.81 -36.33
C ARG A 339 -8.45 25.31 -36.50
N HIS A 340 -8.51 25.75 -37.76
CA HIS A 340 -9.50 26.74 -38.17
C HIS A 340 -10.36 26.04 -39.24
N ALA A 341 -11.48 25.50 -38.80
CA ALA A 341 -12.61 25.22 -39.68
C ALA A 341 -13.80 25.99 -39.07
N MET A 342 -14.43 26.76 -39.95
CA MET A 342 -15.49 27.76 -39.72
C MET A 342 -16.71 27.22 -38.97
#